data_AF-A0A353CZX1-F1
#
_entry.id   AF-A0A353CZX1-F1
#
_cell.length_a   1.000
_cell.length_b   1.000
_cell.length_c   1.000
_cell.angle_alpha   90.00
_cell.angle_beta   90.00
_cell.angle_gamma   90.00
#
_symmetry.space_group_name_H-M   'P 1'
#
loop_
_entity.id
_entity.type
_entity.pdbx_description
1 polymer ?
#
loop_
_entity_poly.entity_id
_entity_poly.type
_entity_poly.pdbx_seq_one_letter_code
_entity_poly.pdbx_strand_id
1 'polypeptide(L)'
;LAARYFNAACIVSAPIVAVAANSPYLFGKDLWHETRIPLFEQSVNTSESGSLARTGRRRVTFGHGYIDNSLIELFDENLDLYPVLLPETHQYDAAQLYHLQLHNGTIWRWNRPLIGLGEDGFHLRIEHRVIPAGPTITDMMANAALFYGLARALADQAVPPESQIAFDDIRKDFYRAARDGLSAEIDWPGRGQVNVSELLCSELIPLAGEGLAELGINDSDITRLMQIINDRAESGQTGSAWQRQYCAQHKCSFQEMTEAYLANQQKGLPVHEWTI
;
A
#
# COMPACT_ATOMS: atom_id res chain seq x y z
N LEU A 1 -14.73 12.19 9.00
CA LEU A 1 -13.36 12.37 8.45
C LEU A 1 -12.58 11.05 8.33
N ALA A 2 -12.55 10.18 9.37
CA ALA A 2 -11.84 8.90 9.28
C ALA A 2 -12.27 8.01 8.09
N ALA A 3 -13.58 8.00 7.75
CA ALA A 3 -14.10 7.34 6.55
C ALA A 3 -13.44 7.85 5.26
N ARG A 4 -13.37 9.18 5.10
CA ARG A 4 -12.71 9.84 3.95
C ARG A 4 -11.24 9.45 3.84
N TYR A 5 -10.51 9.40 4.95
CA TYR A 5 -9.11 8.96 4.95
C TYR A 5 -8.93 7.49 4.56
N PHE A 6 -9.84 6.61 4.99
CA PHE A 6 -9.80 5.20 4.58
C PHE A 6 -10.07 5.05 3.09
N ASN A 7 -11.10 5.71 2.58
CA ASN A 7 -11.44 5.69 1.16
C ASN A 7 -10.31 6.27 0.32
N ALA A 8 -9.70 7.38 0.75
CA ALA A 8 -8.50 7.95 0.13
C ALA A 8 -7.33 6.96 0.13
N ALA A 9 -7.06 6.28 1.25
CA ALA A 9 -6.01 5.27 1.35
C ALA A 9 -6.23 4.08 0.40
N CYS A 10 -7.48 3.65 0.20
CA CYS A 10 -7.84 2.66 -0.81
C CYS A 10 -7.57 3.17 -2.24
N ILE A 11 -8.02 4.38 -2.58
CA ILE A 11 -7.88 4.96 -3.92
C ILE A 11 -6.40 5.11 -4.32
N VAL A 12 -5.55 5.59 -3.40
CA VAL A 12 -4.11 5.80 -3.70
C VAL A 12 -3.30 4.50 -3.70
N SER A 13 -3.88 3.37 -3.31
CA SER A 13 -3.13 2.11 -3.18
C SER A 13 -2.49 1.66 -4.50
N ALA A 14 -3.16 1.88 -5.65
CA ALA A 14 -2.64 1.56 -6.96
C ALA A 14 -1.37 2.35 -7.34
N PRO A 15 -1.37 3.70 -7.38
CA PRO A 15 -0.15 4.44 -7.70
C PRO A 15 0.96 4.21 -6.67
N ILE A 16 0.63 4.05 -5.38
CA ILE A 16 1.61 3.79 -4.33
C ILE A 16 2.30 2.43 -4.52
N VAL A 17 1.57 1.34 -4.80
CA VAL A 17 2.19 0.02 -5.00
C VAL A 17 3.11 -0.01 -6.22
N ALA A 18 2.73 0.71 -7.29
CA ALA A 18 3.51 0.77 -8.52
C ALA A 18 4.87 1.46 -8.32
N VAL A 19 4.88 2.68 -7.76
CA VAL A 19 6.12 3.46 -7.58
C VAL A 19 7.03 2.91 -6.48
N ALA A 20 6.47 2.14 -5.55
CA ALA A 20 7.20 1.50 -4.46
C ALA A 20 7.61 0.04 -4.74
N ALA A 21 7.25 -0.52 -5.90
CA ALA A 21 7.46 -1.94 -6.21
C ALA A 21 8.90 -2.40 -5.99
N ASN A 22 9.09 -3.50 -5.25
CA ASN A 22 10.42 -3.98 -4.88
C ASN A 22 10.59 -5.52 -4.79
N SER A 23 9.58 -6.32 -5.16
CA SER A 23 9.63 -7.79 -5.07
C SER A 23 9.33 -8.50 -6.40
N PRO A 24 10.24 -8.44 -7.40
CA PRO A 24 10.02 -9.03 -8.72
C PRO A 24 10.20 -10.55 -8.77
N TYR A 25 10.94 -11.13 -7.81
CA TYR A 25 11.35 -12.53 -7.85
C TYR A 25 10.80 -13.36 -6.69
N LEU A 26 10.40 -14.60 -6.98
CA LEU A 26 10.09 -15.63 -5.99
C LEU A 26 10.53 -17.01 -6.51
N PHE A 27 11.21 -17.79 -5.68
CA PHE A 27 11.71 -19.13 -6.04
C PHE A 27 12.48 -19.18 -7.37
N GLY A 28 13.26 -18.13 -7.64
CA GLY A 28 14.04 -17.98 -8.87
C GLY A 28 13.23 -17.68 -10.13
N LYS A 29 11.97 -17.28 -9.99
CA LYS A 29 11.08 -16.89 -11.10
C LYS A 29 10.85 -15.40 -11.10
N ASP A 30 10.96 -14.78 -12.27
CA ASP A 30 10.52 -13.41 -12.51
C ASP A 30 8.98 -13.39 -12.62
N LEU A 31 8.32 -12.58 -11.81
CA LEU A 31 6.86 -12.57 -11.64
C LEU A 31 6.30 -11.15 -11.72
N TRP A 32 5.57 -10.69 -10.70
CA TRP A 32 4.95 -9.36 -10.67
C TRP A 32 5.97 -8.34 -10.21
N HIS A 33 5.81 -7.08 -10.60
CA HIS A 33 6.62 -6.00 -10.00
C HIS A 33 6.56 -6.02 -8.46
N GLU A 34 5.43 -6.41 -7.88
CA GLU A 34 5.27 -6.59 -6.44
C GLU A 34 4.60 -7.93 -6.10
N THR A 35 5.38 -9.01 -6.26
CA THR A 35 4.95 -10.41 -6.08
C THR A 35 4.48 -10.73 -4.65
N ARG A 36 4.94 -9.96 -3.66
CA ARG A 36 4.47 -10.09 -2.27
C ARG A 36 2.95 -9.97 -2.14
N ILE A 37 2.28 -9.15 -2.96
CA ILE A 37 0.81 -8.97 -2.91
C ILE A 37 0.09 -10.31 -3.13
N PRO A 38 0.19 -10.95 -4.32
CA PRO A 38 -0.48 -12.22 -4.54
C PRO A 38 0.09 -13.37 -3.69
N LEU A 39 1.37 -13.33 -3.30
CA LEU A 39 1.96 -14.35 -2.43
C LEU A 39 1.34 -14.34 -1.04
N PHE A 40 1.26 -13.17 -0.40
CA PHE A 40 0.71 -13.06 0.94
C PHE A 40 -0.80 -13.35 0.97
N GLU A 41 -1.52 -12.98 -0.09
CA GLU A 41 -2.92 -13.35 -0.24
C GLU A 41 -3.19 -14.86 -0.29
N GLN A 42 -2.23 -15.63 -0.79
CA GLN A 42 -2.34 -17.08 -0.88
C GLN A 42 -1.81 -17.78 0.37
N SER A 43 -0.80 -17.24 1.05
CA SER A 43 -0.07 -17.96 2.11
C SER A 43 -0.88 -18.23 3.38
N VAL A 44 -1.92 -17.44 3.64
CA VAL A 44 -2.78 -17.57 4.83
C VAL A 44 -4.22 -17.94 4.50
N ASN A 45 -4.47 -18.42 3.28
CA ASN A 45 -5.80 -18.91 2.90
C ASN A 45 -6.00 -20.33 3.47
N THR A 46 -6.75 -20.45 4.57
CA THR A 46 -6.79 -21.64 5.44
C THR A 46 -7.69 -22.79 4.95
N SER A 47 -7.89 -22.97 3.65
CA SER A 47 -8.75 -24.06 3.13
C SER A 47 -8.00 -25.09 2.28
N GLU A 48 -8.01 -26.34 2.72
CA GLU A 48 -7.37 -27.49 2.05
C GLU A 48 -7.97 -27.85 0.67
N SER A 49 -9.16 -27.34 0.33
CA SER A 49 -9.87 -27.68 -0.93
C SER A 49 -9.93 -26.54 -1.96
N GLY A 50 -9.30 -25.39 -1.69
CA GLY A 50 -9.52 -24.18 -2.48
C GLY A 50 -10.92 -23.55 -2.30
N SER A 51 -11.82 -24.18 -1.54
CA SER A 51 -13.03 -23.55 -1.05
C SER A 51 -12.67 -22.73 0.18
N LEU A 52 -12.57 -21.42 -0.01
CA LEU A 52 -12.51 -20.36 1.00
C LEU A 52 -13.11 -20.77 2.38
N ALA A 53 -12.56 -20.21 3.49
CA ALA A 53 -12.95 -20.43 4.90
C ALA A 53 -14.48 -20.54 5.12
N ARG A 54 -14.98 -20.91 6.32
CA ARG A 54 -16.43 -21.11 6.61
C ARG A 54 -17.41 -20.04 6.03
N THR A 55 -16.93 -18.85 5.68
CA THR A 55 -17.63 -17.71 5.06
C THR A 55 -17.31 -17.42 3.58
N GLY A 56 -16.40 -18.15 2.93
CA GLY A 56 -16.06 -17.86 1.55
C GLY A 56 -15.05 -16.72 1.37
N ARG A 57 -14.27 -16.31 2.38
CA ARG A 57 -13.39 -15.12 2.28
C ARG A 57 -11.92 -15.37 2.62
N ARG A 58 -11.03 -14.72 1.84
CA ARG A 58 -9.58 -14.66 2.12
C ARG A 58 -9.34 -13.67 3.24
N ARG A 59 -8.46 -14.01 4.19
CA ARG A 59 -8.11 -13.13 5.32
C ARG A 59 -7.16 -12.00 4.93
N VAL A 60 -6.37 -12.18 3.87
CA VAL A 60 -5.61 -11.09 3.25
C VAL A 60 -6.39 -10.65 2.02
N THR A 61 -6.65 -9.35 1.93
CA THR A 61 -7.54 -8.79 0.91
C THR A 61 -7.30 -7.31 0.73
N PHE A 62 -7.64 -6.78 -0.44
CA PHE A 62 -7.78 -5.33 -0.65
C PHE A 62 -8.92 -4.73 0.18
N GLY A 63 -10.02 -5.47 0.36
CA GLY A 63 -11.27 -5.01 0.98
C GLY A 63 -12.47 -5.30 0.09
N HIS A 64 -13.67 -4.91 0.54
CA HIS A 64 -14.93 -5.23 -0.12
C HIS A 64 -15.77 -4.02 -0.54
N GLY A 65 -15.40 -2.82 -0.11
CA GLY A 65 -16.11 -1.59 -0.42
C GLY A 65 -15.44 -0.38 0.21
N TYR A 66 -15.89 0.79 -0.24
CA TYR A 66 -15.73 2.01 0.55
C TYR A 66 -16.59 1.93 1.80
N ILE A 67 -16.33 2.84 2.74
CA ILE A 67 -17.15 3.03 3.94
C ILE A 67 -17.82 4.39 3.91
N ASP A 68 -19.01 4.48 4.50
CA ASP A 68 -19.83 5.68 4.40
C ASP A 68 -19.60 6.63 5.59
N ASN A 69 -19.63 6.11 6.81
CA ASN A 69 -19.71 6.92 8.02
C ASN A 69 -18.52 6.71 8.94
N SER A 70 -18.11 5.45 9.15
CA SER A 70 -17.18 5.10 10.22
C SER A 70 -16.31 3.89 9.91
N LEU A 71 -15.09 3.90 10.46
CA LEU A 71 -14.22 2.71 10.46
C LEU A 71 -14.84 1.53 11.20
N ILE A 72 -15.85 1.76 12.05
CA ILE A 72 -16.60 0.71 12.76
C ILE A 72 -17.30 -0.25 11.78
N GLU A 73 -17.72 0.24 10.60
CA GLU A 73 -18.32 -0.60 9.55
C GLU A 73 -17.41 -1.76 9.14
N LEU A 74 -16.08 -1.55 9.19
CA LEU A 74 -15.10 -2.60 8.88
C LEU A 74 -14.93 -3.63 10.02
N PHE A 75 -15.25 -3.24 11.26
CA PHE A 75 -15.29 -4.17 12.39
C PHE A 75 -16.58 -4.98 12.42
N ASP A 76 -17.70 -4.39 12.01
CA ASP A 76 -18.95 -5.12 11.77
C ASP A 76 -18.76 -6.12 10.61
N GLU A 77 -18.12 -5.69 9.51
CA GLU A 77 -17.71 -6.58 8.43
C GLU A 77 -16.79 -7.70 8.93
N ASN A 78 -15.88 -7.40 9.87
CA ASN A 78 -15.01 -8.42 10.46
C ASN A 78 -15.80 -9.52 11.17
N LEU A 79 -16.83 -9.11 11.92
CA LEU A 79 -17.68 -10.00 12.69
C LEU A 79 -18.53 -10.89 11.78
N ASP A 80 -19.08 -10.30 10.72
CA ASP A 80 -19.97 -10.99 9.77
C ASP A 80 -19.22 -11.96 8.86
N LEU A 81 -18.04 -11.53 8.35
CA LEU A 81 -17.35 -12.26 7.28
C LEU A 81 -16.23 -13.17 7.75
N TYR A 82 -15.73 -13.04 8.97
CA TYR A 82 -14.56 -13.80 9.41
C TYR A 82 -14.84 -14.52 10.72
N PRO A 83 -14.84 -15.87 10.71
CA PRO A 83 -14.86 -16.63 11.95
C PRO A 83 -13.65 -16.30 12.83
N VAL A 84 -13.76 -16.48 14.14
CA VAL A 84 -12.59 -16.34 15.04
C VAL A 84 -11.55 -17.41 14.70
N LEU A 85 -10.31 -16.99 14.43
CA LEU A 85 -9.19 -17.90 14.09
C LEU A 85 -8.43 -18.38 15.34
N LEU A 86 -8.22 -17.48 16.30
CA LEU A 86 -7.54 -17.74 17.57
C LEU A 86 -8.57 -17.61 18.69
N PRO A 87 -9.27 -18.70 19.07
CA PRO A 87 -10.32 -18.68 20.09
C PRO A 87 -9.71 -18.66 21.50
N GLU A 88 -8.74 -17.78 21.75
CA GLU A 88 -8.17 -17.57 23.07
C GLU A 88 -9.18 -16.84 23.96
N THR A 89 -9.60 -17.50 25.04
CA THR A 89 -10.49 -16.89 26.02
C THR A 89 -9.67 -16.31 27.17
N HIS A 90 -9.87 -15.04 27.45
CA HIS A 90 -9.26 -14.34 28.58
C HIS A 90 -10.35 -13.60 29.36
N GLN A 91 -10.18 -13.47 30.68
CA GLN A 91 -11.10 -12.76 31.58
C GLN A 91 -10.87 -11.25 31.59
N TYR A 92 -10.40 -10.68 30.47
CA TYR A 92 -10.26 -9.24 30.34
C TYR A 92 -11.62 -8.55 30.28
N ASP A 93 -11.69 -7.33 30.80
CA ASP A 93 -12.87 -6.50 30.69
C ASP A 93 -13.12 -6.15 29.22
N ALA A 94 -14.38 -6.15 28.78
CA ALA A 94 -14.75 -5.86 27.40
C ALA A 94 -14.26 -4.47 26.94
N ALA A 95 -14.17 -3.50 27.86
CA ALA A 95 -13.64 -2.17 27.60
C ALA A 95 -12.17 -2.20 27.16
N GLN A 96 -11.41 -3.27 27.48
CA GLN A 96 -10.02 -3.41 27.06
C GLN A 96 -9.86 -3.85 25.59
N LEU A 97 -10.96 -4.21 24.92
CA LEU A 97 -11.01 -4.58 23.49
C LEU A 97 -10.05 -5.70 23.05
N TYR A 98 -9.48 -6.47 23.99
CA TYR A 98 -8.48 -7.49 23.68
C TYR A 98 -8.94 -8.47 22.59
N HIS A 99 -10.15 -9.02 22.73
CA HIS A 99 -10.70 -9.99 21.78
C HIS A 99 -11.01 -9.36 20.41
N LEU A 100 -11.45 -8.10 20.39
CA LEU A 100 -11.68 -7.35 19.16
C LEU A 100 -10.36 -7.09 18.41
N GLN A 101 -9.32 -6.68 19.14
CA GLN A 101 -7.98 -6.45 18.61
C GLN A 101 -7.34 -7.75 18.11
N LEU A 102 -7.48 -8.84 18.86
CA LEU A 102 -7.01 -10.16 18.46
C LEU A 102 -7.69 -10.64 17.18
N HIS A 103 -9.03 -10.51 17.10
CA HIS A 103 -9.79 -10.87 15.90
C HIS A 103 -9.35 -10.05 14.68
N ASN A 104 -9.33 -8.71 14.81
CA ASN A 104 -8.87 -7.81 13.76
C ASN A 104 -7.40 -8.05 13.35
N GLY A 105 -6.55 -8.46 14.30
CA GLY A 105 -5.15 -8.83 14.05
C GLY A 105 -4.98 -10.04 13.13
N THR A 106 -5.98 -10.92 13.05
CA THR A 106 -6.02 -12.09 12.15
C THR A 106 -6.69 -11.83 10.80
N ILE A 107 -7.00 -10.56 10.51
CA ILE A 107 -7.58 -10.11 9.25
C ILE A 107 -6.64 -9.05 8.67
N TRP A 108 -6.05 -9.37 7.53
CA TRP A 108 -4.96 -8.60 6.93
C TRP A 108 -5.42 -7.86 5.70
N ARG A 109 -6.23 -6.81 5.91
CA ARG A 109 -6.50 -5.85 4.84
C ARG A 109 -5.23 -5.09 4.45
N TRP A 110 -5.09 -4.73 3.18
CA TRP A 110 -4.02 -3.86 2.70
C TRP A 110 -4.13 -2.44 3.26
N ASN A 111 -5.35 -1.95 3.48
CA ASN A 111 -5.66 -0.80 4.33
C ASN A 111 -6.45 -1.29 5.54
N ARG A 112 -5.84 -1.26 6.74
CA ARG A 112 -6.43 -1.90 7.93
C ARG A 112 -6.88 -0.86 8.96
N PRO A 113 -8.15 -0.89 9.40
CA PRO A 113 -8.57 -0.11 10.55
C PRO A 113 -7.98 -0.72 11.82
N LEU A 114 -7.51 0.13 12.73
CA LEU A 114 -7.03 -0.25 14.04
C LEU A 114 -7.83 0.51 15.09
N ILE A 115 -8.19 -0.18 16.16
CA ILE A 115 -8.75 0.41 17.36
C ILE A 115 -7.79 0.16 18.52
N GLY A 116 -7.47 1.22 19.25
CA GLY A 116 -6.55 1.18 20.38
C GLY A 116 -7.10 1.92 21.58
N LEU A 117 -6.47 1.67 22.73
CA LEU A 117 -6.68 2.40 23.97
C LEU A 117 -5.44 3.25 24.24
N GLY A 118 -5.64 4.52 24.60
CA GLY A 118 -4.61 5.43 25.11
C GLY A 118 -5.06 6.07 26.42
N GLU A 119 -4.26 6.99 26.95
CA GLU A 119 -4.55 7.71 28.20
C GLU A 119 -5.90 8.46 28.14
N ASP A 120 -6.23 9.03 26.98
CA ASP A 120 -7.46 9.81 26.75
C ASP A 120 -8.65 8.96 26.24
N GLY A 121 -8.54 7.63 26.27
CA GLY A 121 -9.59 6.69 25.83
C GLY A 121 -9.31 6.02 24.49
N PHE A 122 -10.37 5.73 23.73
CA PHE A 122 -10.26 4.98 22.47
C PHE A 122 -9.78 5.85 21.32
N HIS A 123 -8.91 5.30 20.49
CA HIS A 123 -8.48 5.94 19.24
C HIS A 123 -8.58 4.99 18.05
N LEU A 124 -8.84 5.57 16.89
CA LEU A 124 -8.88 4.86 15.61
C LEU A 124 -7.70 5.27 14.73
N ARG A 125 -7.10 4.30 14.04
CA ARG A 125 -6.00 4.52 13.10
C ARG A 125 -6.25 3.72 11.82
N ILE A 126 -5.62 4.14 10.74
CA ILE A 126 -5.57 3.40 9.48
C ILE A 126 -4.12 3.01 9.26
N GLU A 127 -3.88 1.73 9.02
CA GLU A 127 -2.58 1.18 8.68
C GLU A 127 -2.54 0.88 7.18
N HIS A 128 -1.72 1.63 6.44
CA HIS A 128 -1.50 1.44 5.02
C HIS A 128 -0.34 0.45 4.80
N ARG A 129 -0.64 -0.76 4.34
CA ARG A 129 0.27 -1.93 4.32
C ARG A 129 0.67 -2.36 2.91
N VAL A 130 0.32 -1.54 1.94
CA VAL A 130 0.56 -1.77 0.52
C VAL A 130 2.06 -1.69 0.19
N ILE A 131 2.78 -0.77 0.83
CA ILE A 131 4.18 -0.47 0.54
C ILE A 131 5.09 -1.62 1.04
N PRO A 132 6.00 -2.18 0.22
CA PRO A 132 7.02 -3.12 0.69
C PRO A 132 8.14 -2.42 1.46
N ALA A 133 9.05 -3.22 2.04
CA ALA A 133 10.35 -2.68 2.40
C ALA A 133 11.02 -2.06 1.17
N GLY A 134 11.46 -0.80 1.29
CA GLY A 134 12.06 -0.05 0.19
C GLY A 134 13.55 -0.33 0.02
N PRO A 135 14.16 0.10 -1.11
CA PRO A 135 15.58 -0.06 -1.36
C PRO A 135 16.46 0.66 -0.34
N THR A 136 16.07 1.86 0.08
CA THR A 136 16.76 2.67 1.10
C THR A 136 15.78 3.32 2.08
N ILE A 137 16.32 3.85 3.19
CA ILE A 137 15.55 4.70 4.12
C ILE A 137 15.02 5.94 3.40
N THR A 138 15.82 6.55 2.54
CA THR A 138 15.43 7.71 1.71
C THR A 138 14.22 7.39 0.84
N ASP A 139 14.23 6.24 0.16
CA ASP A 139 13.10 5.80 -0.67
C ASP A 139 11.85 5.53 0.17
N MET A 140 12.00 4.92 1.35
CA MET A 140 10.88 4.65 2.26
C MET A 140 10.27 5.96 2.82
N MET A 141 11.09 6.95 3.15
CA MET A 141 10.61 8.28 3.56
C MET A 141 9.85 8.98 2.44
N ALA A 142 10.35 8.91 1.20
CA ALA A 142 9.68 9.49 0.05
C ALA A 142 8.32 8.82 -0.22
N ASN A 143 8.25 7.49 -0.13
CA ASN A 143 7.00 6.74 -0.26
C ASN A 143 6.00 7.10 0.84
N ALA A 144 6.46 7.25 2.08
CA ALA A 144 5.61 7.66 3.20
C ALA A 144 5.06 9.07 3.01
N ALA A 145 5.91 10.03 2.61
CA ALA A 145 5.50 11.40 2.33
C ALA A 145 4.46 11.46 1.21
N LEU A 146 4.67 10.73 0.12
CA LEU A 146 3.71 10.64 -0.98
C LEU A 146 2.34 10.14 -0.49
N PHE A 147 2.33 9.05 0.29
CA PHE A 147 1.10 8.49 0.84
C PHE A 147 0.38 9.48 1.76
N TYR A 148 1.08 10.07 2.74
CA TYR A 148 0.44 10.99 3.70
C TYR A 148 -0.08 12.25 3.02
N GLY A 149 0.68 12.81 2.08
CA GLY A 149 0.26 13.95 1.28
C GLY A 149 -1.01 13.66 0.49
N LEU A 150 -1.04 12.55 -0.26
CA LEU A 150 -2.22 12.16 -1.04
C LEU A 150 -3.43 11.83 -0.15
N ALA A 151 -3.22 11.08 0.93
CA ALA A 151 -4.29 10.72 1.84
C ALA A 151 -4.93 11.98 2.47
N ARG A 152 -4.11 12.96 2.83
CA ARG A 152 -4.56 14.27 3.33
C ARG A 152 -5.35 15.03 2.27
N ALA A 153 -4.75 15.26 1.10
CA ALA A 153 -5.34 16.09 0.07
C ALA A 153 -6.67 15.51 -0.44
N LEU A 154 -6.74 14.19 -0.66
CA LEU A 154 -7.95 13.51 -1.13
C LEU A 154 -9.06 13.44 -0.08
N ALA A 155 -8.72 13.25 1.20
CA ALA A 155 -9.70 13.18 2.27
C ALA A 155 -10.45 14.51 2.48
N ASP A 156 -9.80 15.63 2.16
CA ASP A 156 -10.34 16.98 2.33
C ASP A 156 -11.01 17.56 1.08
N GLN A 157 -11.00 16.84 -0.05
CA GLN A 157 -11.70 17.28 -1.25
C GLN A 157 -13.21 17.46 -1.00
N ALA A 158 -13.74 18.57 -1.51
CA ALA A 158 -15.16 18.91 -1.41
C ALA A 158 -16.06 17.87 -2.09
N VAL A 159 -15.65 17.39 -3.27
CA VAL A 159 -16.27 16.23 -3.92
C VAL A 159 -15.48 14.99 -3.51
N PRO A 160 -16.08 14.03 -2.78
CA PRO A 160 -15.37 12.82 -2.38
C PRO A 160 -14.88 12.04 -3.60
N PRO A 161 -13.59 11.68 -3.69
CA PRO A 161 -13.08 10.91 -4.82
C PRO A 161 -13.75 9.52 -4.92
N GLU A 162 -14.17 8.93 -3.80
CA GLU A 162 -14.95 7.68 -3.75
C GLU A 162 -16.34 7.79 -4.39
N SER A 163 -16.86 9.00 -4.61
CA SER A 163 -18.12 9.20 -5.34
C SER A 163 -17.93 9.23 -6.86
N GLN A 164 -16.68 9.26 -7.34
CA GLN A 164 -16.32 9.43 -8.75
C GLN A 164 -15.72 8.18 -9.39
N ILE A 165 -15.28 7.21 -8.59
CA ILE A 165 -14.71 5.94 -9.07
C ILE A 165 -15.23 4.78 -8.22
N ALA A 166 -15.68 3.71 -8.88
CA ALA A 166 -16.21 2.55 -8.17
C ALA A 166 -15.11 1.79 -7.42
N PHE A 167 -15.45 1.25 -6.25
CA PHE A 167 -14.51 0.48 -5.43
C PHE A 167 -13.90 -0.72 -6.19
N ASP A 168 -14.72 -1.38 -7.01
CA ASP A 168 -14.25 -2.54 -7.78
C ASP A 168 -13.19 -2.18 -8.83
N ASP A 169 -13.19 -0.94 -9.32
CA ASP A 169 -12.21 -0.49 -10.31
C ASP A 169 -10.87 -0.17 -9.63
N ILE A 170 -10.87 0.59 -8.53
CA ILE A 170 -9.62 0.82 -7.76
C ILE A 170 -9.01 -0.50 -7.24
N ARG A 171 -9.85 -1.50 -6.96
CA ARG A 171 -9.38 -2.83 -6.54
C ARG A 171 -8.68 -3.55 -7.69
N LYS A 172 -9.26 -3.54 -8.91
CA LYS A 172 -8.60 -4.11 -10.10
C LYS A 172 -7.29 -3.37 -10.39
N ASP A 173 -7.30 -2.06 -10.25
CA ASP A 173 -6.15 -1.18 -10.47
C ASP A 173 -5.03 -1.45 -9.52
N PHE A 174 -5.32 -1.70 -8.25
CA PHE A 174 -4.32 -2.11 -7.27
C PHE A 174 -3.57 -3.37 -7.71
N TYR A 175 -4.28 -4.41 -8.17
CA TYR A 175 -3.64 -5.64 -8.64
C TYR A 175 -2.92 -5.45 -9.98
N ARG A 176 -3.47 -4.63 -10.89
CA ARG A 176 -2.83 -4.25 -12.15
C ARG A 176 -1.52 -3.51 -11.91
N ALA A 177 -1.52 -2.50 -11.03
CA ALA A 177 -0.34 -1.77 -10.59
C ALA A 177 0.70 -2.65 -9.88
N ALA A 178 0.27 -3.57 -9.02
CA ALA A 178 1.18 -4.52 -8.38
C ALA A 178 1.85 -5.46 -9.41
N ARG A 179 1.12 -5.85 -10.47
CA ARG A 179 1.64 -6.72 -11.53
C ARG A 179 2.59 -5.98 -12.47
N ASP A 180 2.13 -4.85 -12.99
CA ASP A 180 2.72 -4.15 -14.14
C ASP A 180 3.57 -2.93 -13.73
N GLY A 181 3.58 -2.57 -12.44
CA GLY A 181 4.41 -1.49 -11.90
C GLY A 181 3.99 -0.11 -12.44
N LEU A 182 4.97 0.75 -12.68
CA LEU A 182 4.75 2.11 -13.22
C LEU A 182 4.13 2.12 -14.62
N SER A 183 4.25 1.02 -15.38
CA SER A 183 3.65 0.89 -16.71
C SER A 183 2.18 0.50 -16.69
N ALA A 184 1.59 0.29 -15.50
CA ALA A 184 0.17 0.02 -15.38
C ALA A 184 -0.66 1.21 -15.88
N GLU A 185 -1.73 0.93 -16.62
CA GLU A 185 -2.84 1.85 -16.79
C GLU A 185 -3.77 1.68 -15.58
N ILE A 186 -4.38 2.74 -15.05
CA ILE A 186 -5.38 2.70 -13.96
C ILE A 186 -6.50 3.69 -14.25
N ASP A 187 -7.69 3.49 -13.69
CA ASP A 187 -8.77 4.46 -13.75
C ASP A 187 -8.60 5.50 -12.62
N TRP A 188 -8.76 6.78 -12.95
CA TRP A 188 -8.61 7.87 -11.99
C TRP A 188 -9.79 8.86 -12.03
N PRO A 189 -10.29 9.34 -10.86
CA PRO A 189 -11.37 10.32 -10.79
C PRO A 189 -11.16 11.54 -11.70
N GLY A 190 -12.16 11.86 -12.52
CA GLY A 190 -12.14 13.01 -13.42
C GLY A 190 -11.27 12.86 -14.68
N ARG A 191 -10.46 11.80 -14.76
CA ARG A 191 -9.45 11.61 -15.81
C ARG A 191 -9.70 10.37 -16.67
N GLY A 192 -10.36 9.36 -16.12
CA GLY A 192 -10.55 8.06 -16.78
C GLY A 192 -9.26 7.23 -16.73
N GLN A 193 -9.04 6.39 -17.72
CA GLN A 193 -7.87 5.51 -17.77
C GLN A 193 -6.59 6.29 -18.08
N VAL A 194 -5.52 6.00 -17.34
CA VAL A 194 -4.24 6.71 -17.37
C VAL A 194 -3.07 5.83 -16.95
N ASN A 195 -1.91 6.06 -17.57
CA ASN A 195 -0.65 5.48 -17.14
C ASN A 195 -0.22 5.98 -15.75
N VAL A 196 0.11 5.07 -14.83
CA VAL A 196 0.47 5.40 -13.45
C VAL A 196 1.66 6.37 -13.38
N SER A 197 2.68 6.19 -14.21
CA SER A 197 3.84 7.09 -14.22
C SER A 197 3.45 8.51 -14.65
N GLU A 198 2.61 8.63 -15.68
CA GLU A 198 2.10 9.91 -16.15
C GLU A 198 1.27 10.58 -15.05
N LEU A 199 0.33 9.85 -14.45
CA LEU A 199 -0.53 10.34 -13.37
C LEU A 199 0.28 10.84 -12.17
N LEU A 200 1.34 10.10 -11.79
CA LEU A 200 2.24 10.48 -10.70
C LEU A 200 2.87 11.85 -10.97
N CYS A 201 3.53 12.00 -12.11
CA CYS A 201 4.24 13.22 -12.47
C CYS A 201 3.30 14.41 -12.71
N SER A 202 2.17 14.20 -13.39
CA SER A 202 1.29 15.30 -13.80
C SER A 202 0.35 15.79 -12.70
N GLU A 203 -0.07 14.91 -11.78
CA GLU A 203 -1.17 15.20 -10.85
C GLU A 203 -0.86 14.81 -9.40
N LEU A 204 -0.40 13.58 -9.14
CA LEU A 204 -0.33 13.07 -7.76
C LEU A 204 0.83 13.66 -6.96
N ILE A 205 2.00 13.83 -7.55
CA ILE A 205 3.14 14.40 -6.85
C ILE A 205 2.87 15.85 -6.43
N PRO A 206 2.35 16.74 -7.31
CA PRO A 206 1.89 18.07 -6.90
C PRO A 206 0.84 18.01 -5.78
N LEU A 207 -0.20 17.17 -5.94
CA LEU A 207 -1.28 17.03 -4.95
C LEU A 207 -0.78 16.53 -3.59
N ALA A 208 0.20 15.62 -3.58
CA ALA A 208 0.83 15.16 -2.36
C ALA A 208 1.61 16.28 -1.66
N GLY A 209 2.28 17.13 -2.43
CA GLY A 209 2.96 18.32 -1.91
C GLY A 209 2.00 19.27 -1.20
N GLU A 210 0.84 19.55 -1.79
CA GLU A 210 -0.21 20.36 -1.18
C GLU A 210 -0.70 19.75 0.14
N GLY A 211 -1.01 18.45 0.15
CA GLY A 211 -1.44 17.76 1.37
C GLY A 211 -0.37 17.73 2.46
N LEU A 212 0.92 17.60 2.10
CA LEU A 212 2.01 17.70 3.08
C LEU A 212 2.17 19.10 3.65
N ALA A 213 1.98 20.14 2.83
CA ALA A 213 2.03 21.53 3.28
C ALA A 213 0.90 21.83 4.29
N GLU A 214 -0.30 21.30 4.05
CA GLU A 214 -1.40 21.38 5.02
C GLU A 214 -1.12 20.65 6.34
N LEU A 215 -0.34 19.57 6.30
CA LEU A 215 0.13 18.87 7.49
C LEU A 215 1.26 19.62 8.23
N GLY A 216 1.70 20.77 7.70
CA GLY A 216 2.76 21.59 8.30
C GLY A 216 4.17 21.03 8.10
N ILE A 217 4.38 20.17 7.09
CA ILE A 217 5.71 19.69 6.74
C ILE A 217 6.49 20.81 6.03
N ASN A 218 7.79 20.92 6.31
CA ASN A 218 8.65 21.96 5.74
C ASN A 218 8.75 21.85 4.21
N ASP A 219 8.65 22.97 3.50
CA ASP A 219 8.73 23.04 2.04
C ASP A 219 9.99 22.40 1.45
N SER A 220 11.13 22.51 2.14
CA SER A 220 12.39 21.91 1.71
C SER A 220 12.35 20.37 1.76
N ASP A 221 11.68 19.80 2.76
CA ASP A 221 11.48 18.35 2.87
C ASP A 221 10.46 17.86 1.84
N ILE A 222 9.37 18.60 1.64
CA ILE A 222 8.38 18.31 0.59
C ILE A 222 9.06 18.27 -0.78
N THR A 223 9.76 19.34 -1.15
CA THR A 223 10.46 19.46 -2.43
C THR A 223 11.42 18.30 -2.64
N ARG A 224 12.26 18.01 -1.65
CA ARG A 224 13.26 16.93 -1.73
C ARG A 224 12.62 15.56 -1.88
N LEU A 225 11.61 15.24 -1.07
CA LEU A 225 10.98 13.91 -1.08
C LEU A 225 10.11 13.70 -2.31
N MET A 226 9.42 14.73 -2.78
CA MET A 226 8.62 14.67 -4.01
C MET A 226 9.49 14.56 -5.25
N GLN A 227 10.66 15.23 -5.27
CA GLN A 227 11.62 15.08 -6.36
C GLN A 227 12.11 13.62 -6.50
N ILE A 228 12.39 12.94 -5.37
CA ILE A 228 12.79 11.51 -5.40
C ILE A 228 11.71 10.62 -6.05
N ILE A 229 10.43 10.89 -5.77
CA ILE A 229 9.33 10.15 -6.41
C ILE A 229 9.22 10.51 -7.89
N ASN A 230 9.38 11.79 -8.24
CA ASN A 230 9.33 12.25 -9.63
C ASN A 230 10.42 11.59 -10.47
N ASP A 231 11.68 11.66 -10.02
CA ASP A 231 12.82 11.08 -10.72
C ASP A 231 12.69 9.57 -10.85
N ARG A 232 12.12 8.90 -9.84
CA ARG A 232 11.83 7.46 -9.91
C ARG A 232 10.74 7.14 -10.92
N ALA A 233 9.67 7.93 -10.98
CA ALA A 233 8.60 7.76 -11.95
C ALA A 233 9.10 8.01 -13.38
N GLU A 234 9.79 9.13 -13.61
CA GLU A 234 10.33 9.51 -14.93
C GLU A 234 11.36 8.52 -15.47
N SER A 235 12.29 8.06 -14.62
CA SER A 235 13.29 7.06 -15.04
C SER A 235 12.72 5.65 -15.18
N GLY A 236 11.56 5.37 -14.58
CA GLY A 236 11.00 4.03 -14.45
C GLY A 236 11.78 3.10 -13.50
N GLN A 237 12.83 3.60 -12.83
CA GLN A 237 13.74 2.79 -12.03
C GLN A 237 13.23 2.59 -10.60
N THR A 238 12.29 1.66 -10.42
CA THR A 238 11.93 1.14 -9.08
C THR A 238 12.94 0.09 -8.60
N GLY A 239 12.83 -0.32 -7.33
CA GLY A 239 13.65 -1.41 -6.81
C GLY A 239 13.43 -2.74 -7.55
N SER A 240 12.21 -2.99 -8.02
CA SER A 240 11.93 -4.14 -8.89
C SER A 240 12.56 -4.00 -10.28
N ALA A 241 12.50 -2.80 -10.87
CA ALA A 241 13.11 -2.55 -12.17
C ALA A 241 14.63 -2.72 -12.12
N TRP A 242 15.29 -2.17 -11.09
CA TRP A 242 16.72 -2.31 -10.89
C TRP A 242 17.15 -3.78 -10.74
N GLN A 243 16.43 -4.56 -9.91
CA GLN A 243 16.71 -6.00 -9.74
C GLN A 243 16.60 -6.77 -11.07
N ARG A 244 15.57 -6.49 -11.88
CA ARG A 244 15.40 -7.11 -13.21
C ARG A 244 16.52 -6.74 -14.17
N GLN A 245 16.86 -5.45 -14.22
CA GLN A 245 17.90 -4.96 -15.10
C GLN A 245 19.29 -5.50 -14.70
N TYR A 246 19.58 -5.62 -13.40
CA TYR A 246 20.79 -6.27 -12.90
C TYR A 246 20.84 -7.74 -13.34
N CYS A 247 19.77 -8.49 -13.12
CA CYS A 247 19.69 -9.90 -13.54
C CYS A 247 19.89 -10.08 -15.05
N ALA A 248 19.33 -9.19 -15.87
CA ALA A 248 19.51 -9.22 -17.32
C ALA A 248 20.97 -9.01 -17.76
N GLN A 249 21.74 -8.21 -17.02
CA GLN A 249 23.15 -7.91 -17.33
C GLN A 249 24.14 -8.92 -16.71
N HIS A 250 23.79 -9.55 -15.59
CA HIS A 250 24.70 -10.39 -14.80
C HIS A 250 24.28 -11.87 -14.74
N LYS A 251 23.56 -12.38 -15.75
CA LYS A 251 23.09 -13.78 -15.84
C LYS A 251 22.23 -14.24 -14.64
N CYS A 252 21.70 -13.29 -13.87
CA CYS A 252 20.83 -13.46 -12.72
C CYS A 252 21.34 -14.38 -11.61
N SER A 253 22.56 -14.14 -11.11
CA SER A 253 22.95 -14.65 -9.79
C SER A 253 22.22 -13.88 -8.69
N PHE A 254 21.25 -14.52 -8.02
CA PHE A 254 20.52 -13.88 -6.91
C PHE A 254 21.42 -13.50 -5.74
N GLN A 255 22.51 -14.22 -5.53
CA GLN A 255 23.51 -13.87 -4.52
C GLN A 255 24.20 -12.54 -4.90
N GLU A 256 24.76 -12.46 -6.11
CA GLU A 256 25.46 -11.25 -6.56
C GLU A 256 24.51 -10.04 -6.63
N MET A 257 23.27 -10.25 -7.08
CA MET A 257 22.23 -9.22 -7.06
C MET A 257 21.96 -8.72 -5.64
N THR A 258 21.85 -9.63 -4.66
CA THR A 258 21.61 -9.24 -3.26
C THR A 258 22.80 -8.50 -2.66
N GLU A 259 24.02 -8.93 -2.95
CA GLU A 259 25.26 -8.26 -2.52
C GLU A 259 25.37 -6.85 -3.12
N ALA A 260 25.09 -6.69 -4.42
CA ALA A 260 25.07 -5.40 -5.09
C ALA A 260 23.95 -4.49 -4.56
N TYR A 261 22.77 -5.04 -4.30
CA TYR A 261 21.65 -4.33 -3.71
C TYR A 261 21.98 -3.82 -2.29
N LEU A 262 22.62 -4.64 -1.46
CA LEU A 262 23.08 -4.26 -0.13
C LEU A 262 24.14 -3.15 -0.19
N ALA A 263 25.12 -3.28 -1.09
CA ALA A 263 26.16 -2.27 -1.28
C ALA A 263 25.57 -0.92 -1.72
N ASN A 264 24.55 -0.92 -2.59
CA ASN A 264 23.85 0.29 -2.98
C ASN A 264 22.97 0.85 -1.85
N GLN A 265 22.25 0.00 -1.11
CA GLN A 265 21.46 0.41 0.05
C GLN A 265 22.30 1.15 1.09
N GLN A 266 23.52 0.67 1.37
CA GLN A 266 24.44 1.28 2.34
C GLN A 266 24.90 2.70 1.95
N LYS A 267 24.81 3.08 0.67
CA LYS A 267 25.12 4.45 0.22
C LYS A 267 24.01 5.44 0.61
N GLY A 268 22.80 4.96 0.89
CA GLY A 268 21.65 5.80 1.25
C GLY A 268 21.06 6.63 0.11
N LEU A 269 21.61 6.51 -1.11
CA LEU A 269 21.09 7.17 -2.31
C LEU A 269 19.77 6.53 -2.75
N PRO A 270 18.80 7.30 -3.26
CA PRO A 270 17.55 6.76 -3.75
C PRO A 270 17.79 5.82 -4.94
N VAL A 271 16.91 4.83 -5.10
CA VAL A 271 17.11 3.75 -6.07
C VAL A 271 17.23 4.23 -7.52
N HIS A 272 16.64 5.36 -7.90
CA HIS A 272 16.73 5.89 -9.26
C HIS A 272 18.14 6.36 -9.63
N GLU A 273 19.02 6.59 -8.65
CA GLU A 273 20.43 6.97 -8.86
C GLU A 273 21.37 5.75 -8.97
N TRP A 274 20.87 4.54 -8.70
CA TRP A 274 21.72 3.36 -8.66
C TRP A 274 22.14 2.94 -10.06
N THR A 275 23.43 2.67 -10.22
CA THR A 275 23.98 2.06 -11.43
C THR A 275 23.92 0.53 -11.34
N ILE A 276 24.14 -0.13 -12.48
CA ILE A 276 24.28 -1.58 -12.59
C ILE A 276 25.74 -1.90 -12.93
#